data_AF-A0A930HBK9-F1
#
_entry.id   AF-A0A930HBK9-F1
#
_cell.length_a   1.000
_cell.length_b   1.000
_cell.length_c   1.000
_cell.angle_alpha   90.00
_cell.angle_beta   90.00
_cell.angle_gamma   90.00
#
_symmetry.space_group_name_H-M   'P 1'
#
loop_
_entity.id
_entity.type
_entity.pdbx_description
1 polymer ?
#
loop_
_entity_poly.entity_id
_entity_poly.type
_entity_poly.pdbx_seq_one_letter_code
_entity_poly.pdbx_strand_id
1 'polypeptide(L)'
;MALENMNVIYKPDKKNIRYREDGGFTIYNNYTDSEQAILSCDLGETELRFGYYDVTYKSYYFDDAFNLTLVYDSSVGHDKIDIKTVDQDALYKDIYNNFGFLVEANVNRKPLINMQKEFNKKYYKRFN
;
A
#
# COMPACT_ATOMS: atom_id res chain seq x y z
N MET A 1 8.91 -0.76 -0.98
CA MET A 1 8.59 -0.16 0.34
C MET A 1 7.80 -1.16 1.20
N ALA A 2 7.66 -0.90 2.51
CA ALA A 2 7.26 -1.82 3.59
C ALA A 2 6.32 -3.00 3.27
N LEU A 3 5.32 -2.86 2.38
CA LEU A 3 4.39 -3.93 2.03
C LEU A 3 5.01 -5.18 1.40
N GLU A 4 6.03 -5.05 0.56
CA GLU A 4 6.73 -6.22 0.00
C GLU A 4 7.56 -6.98 1.05
N ASN A 5 7.76 -6.37 2.22
CA ASN A 5 8.48 -6.90 3.36
C ASN A 5 7.55 -7.18 4.55
N MET A 6 6.23 -7.35 4.32
CA MET A 6 5.24 -7.54 5.40
C MET A 6 5.56 -8.70 6.34
N ASN A 7 6.23 -9.74 5.85
CA ASN A 7 6.70 -10.86 6.69
C ASN A 7 7.66 -10.44 7.81
N VAL A 8 8.30 -9.28 7.68
CA VAL A 8 9.42 -8.90 8.53
C VAL A 8 9.31 -7.50 9.14
N ILE A 9 8.42 -6.63 8.62
CA ILE A 9 8.14 -5.34 9.27
C ILE A 9 7.36 -5.50 10.58
N TYR A 10 7.44 -4.49 11.44
CA TYR A 10 6.53 -4.37 12.57
C TYR A 10 5.11 -4.07 12.07
N LYS A 11 4.13 -4.78 12.63
CA LYS A 11 2.71 -4.57 12.40
C LYS A 11 2.09 -4.02 13.69
N PRO A 12 1.87 -2.71 13.81
CA PRO A 12 1.24 -2.13 14.99
C PRO A 12 -0.14 -2.72 15.21
N ASP A 13 -0.44 -3.10 16.45
CA ASP A 13 -1.79 -3.41 16.88
C ASP A 13 -2.54 -2.08 17.08
N LYS A 14 -3.37 -1.74 16.10
CA LYS A 14 -4.15 -0.50 16.07
C LYS A 14 -5.61 -0.87 15.87
N LYS A 15 -6.48 -0.25 16.67
CA LYS A 15 -7.92 -0.41 16.55
C LYS A 15 -8.35 -0.20 15.08
N ASN A 16 -9.20 -1.10 14.59
CA ASN A 16 -9.74 -1.14 13.22
C ASN A 16 -8.75 -1.49 12.10
N ILE A 17 -7.49 -1.81 12.41
CA ILE A 17 -6.54 -2.34 11.43
C ILE A 17 -6.59 -3.87 11.44
N ARG A 18 -6.70 -4.48 10.25
CA ARG A 18 -6.57 -5.93 10.06
C ARG A 18 -5.54 -6.24 9.00
N TYR A 19 -4.68 -7.21 9.27
CA TYR A 19 -3.67 -7.71 8.33
C TYR A 19 -4.09 -9.10 7.83
N ARG A 20 -3.94 -9.34 6.52
CA ARG A 20 -4.15 -10.63 5.86
C ARG A 20 -2.94 -10.97 4.98
N GLU A 21 -2.50 -12.22 5.02
CA GLU A 21 -1.29 -12.72 4.33
C GLU A 21 -1.59 -13.90 3.37
N ASP A 22 -2.86 -14.24 3.17
CA ASP A 22 -3.32 -15.32 2.30
C ASP A 22 -3.59 -14.80 0.88
N GLY A 23 -2.85 -15.31 -0.12
CA GLY A 23 -2.93 -14.91 -1.53
C GLY A 23 -2.14 -13.65 -1.91
N GLY A 24 -1.46 -13.03 -0.95
CA GLY A 24 -0.80 -11.73 -1.06
C GLY A 24 -0.83 -11.03 0.29
N PHE A 25 -0.32 -9.80 0.35
CA PHE A 25 -0.46 -8.98 1.56
C PHE A 25 -1.62 -8.02 1.41
N THR A 26 -2.49 -7.94 2.41
CA THR A 26 -3.60 -6.99 2.44
C THR A 26 -3.76 -6.40 3.83
N ILE A 27 -3.98 -5.09 3.88
CA ILE A 27 -4.17 -4.31 5.09
C ILE A 27 -5.49 -3.58 4.95
N TYR A 28 -6.38 -3.79 5.92
CA TYR A 28 -7.67 -3.15 5.99
C TYR A 28 -7.62 -2.07 7.07
N ASN A 29 -8.07 -0.86 6.73
CA ASN A 29 -8.38 0.19 7.68
C ASN A 29 -9.90 0.42 7.68
N ASN A 30 -10.58 -0.11 8.70
CA ASN A 30 -12.03 -0.09 8.78
C ASN A 30 -12.52 1.16 9.50
N TYR A 31 -13.38 1.94 8.86
CA TYR A 31 -14.10 3.02 9.51
C TYR A 31 -15.40 2.49 10.11
N THR A 32 -16.12 1.69 9.31
CA THR A 32 -17.32 0.93 9.66
C THR A 32 -17.25 -0.47 9.03
N ASP A 33 -18.31 -1.27 9.15
CA ASP A 33 -18.38 -2.57 8.48
C ASP A 33 -18.48 -2.45 6.94
N SER A 34 -18.95 -1.30 6.43
CA SER A 34 -19.13 -1.04 4.99
C SER A 34 -18.10 -0.08 4.39
N GLU A 35 -17.44 0.74 5.21
CA GLU A 35 -16.43 1.70 4.76
C GLU A 35 -15.05 1.28 5.24
N GLN A 36 -14.21 0.88 4.29
CA GLN A 36 -12.83 0.50 4.56
C GLN A 36 -11.92 1.03 3.47
N ALA A 37 -10.75 1.50 3.86
CA ALA A 37 -9.63 1.66 2.96
C ALA A 37 -8.81 0.36 2.96
N ILE A 38 -8.36 -0.10 1.79
CA ILE A 38 -7.61 -1.35 1.67
C ILE A 38 -6.33 -1.08 0.91
N LEU A 39 -5.20 -1.55 1.44
CA LEU A 39 -3.91 -1.54 0.75
C LEU A 39 -3.44 -2.97 0.57
N SER A 40 -3.19 -3.37 -0.68
CA SER A 40 -2.73 -4.71 -1.03
C SER A 40 -1.42 -4.71 -1.81
N CYS A 41 -0.72 -5.84 -1.75
CA CYS A 41 0.44 -6.15 -2.56
C CYS A 41 0.32 -7.60 -3.04
N ASP A 42 0.15 -7.76 -4.35
CA ASP A 42 0.08 -9.06 -4.98
C ASP A 42 1.49 -9.54 -5.34
N LEU A 43 1.89 -10.66 -4.74
CA LEU A 43 3.19 -11.30 -4.96
C LEU A 43 3.14 -12.37 -6.07
N GLY A 44 1.95 -12.73 -6.53
CA GLY A 44 1.71 -13.84 -7.48
C GLY A 44 1.67 -13.44 -8.95
N GLU A 45 1.61 -12.15 -9.26
CA GLU A 45 1.68 -11.63 -10.63
C GLU A 45 3.13 -11.60 -11.11
N THR A 46 3.35 -11.70 -12.42
CA THR A 46 4.68 -11.63 -13.06
C THR A 46 5.43 -10.33 -12.71
N GLU A 47 4.69 -9.31 -12.26
CA GLU A 47 5.19 -8.02 -11.77
C GLU A 47 4.53 -7.70 -10.42
N LEU A 48 5.31 -7.19 -9.47
CA LEU A 48 4.80 -6.69 -8.18
C LEU A 48 3.80 -5.55 -8.44
N ARG A 49 2.56 -5.70 -7.96
CA ARG A 49 1.51 -4.68 -8.06
C ARG A 49 0.99 -4.31 -6.69
N PHE A 50 0.90 -3.01 -6.42
CA PHE A 50 0.20 -2.50 -5.25
C PHE A 50 -1.20 -2.08 -5.63
N GLY A 51 -2.19 -2.41 -4.79
CA GLY A 51 -3.57 -1.98 -4.94
C GLY A 51 -3.99 -1.10 -3.77
N TYR A 52 -4.68 0.00 -4.06
CA TYR A 52 -5.37 0.82 -3.05
C TYR A 52 -6.84 0.91 -3.41
N TYR A 53 -7.70 0.51 -2.47
CA TYR A 53 -9.15 0.63 -2.58
C TYR A 53 -9.60 1.68 -1.58
N ASP A 54 -10.18 2.76 -2.08
CA ASP A 54 -10.69 3.84 -1.24
C ASP A 54 -12.14 3.59 -0.82
N VAL A 55 -12.63 4.43 0.09
CA VAL A 55 -14.02 4.38 0.57
C VAL A 55 -15.04 4.86 -0.48
N THR A 56 -14.59 5.39 -1.62
CA THR A 56 -15.43 5.86 -2.73
C THR A 56 -15.60 4.84 -3.85
N TYR A 57 -15.24 3.57 -3.58
CA TYR A 57 -15.31 2.45 -4.51
C TYR A 57 -14.36 2.56 -5.72
N LYS A 58 -13.32 3.41 -5.61
CA LYS A 58 -12.25 3.47 -6.59
C LYS A 58 -11.11 2.54 -6.21
N SER A 59 -10.53 1.93 -7.23
CA SER A 59 -9.38 1.02 -7.11
C SER A 59 -8.22 1.59 -7.91
N TYR A 60 -7.10 1.82 -7.24
CA TYR A 60 -5.88 2.39 -7.78
C TYR A 60 -4.78 1.35 -7.77
N TYR A 61 -4.07 1.19 -8.87
CA TYR A 61 -3.02 0.20 -9.01
C TYR A 61 -1.70 0.87 -9.36
N PHE A 62 -0.64 0.41 -8.70
CA PHE A 62 0.69 0.99 -8.81
C PHE A 62 1.72 -0.07 -9.19
N ASP A 63 2.78 0.39 -9.87
CA ASP A 63 3.96 -0.42 -10.16
C ASP A 63 4.86 -0.61 -8.92
N ASP A 64 6.00 -1.29 -9.09
CA ASP A 64 6.96 -1.56 -8.01
C ASP A 64 7.65 -0.28 -7.46
N ALA A 65 7.63 0.80 -8.23
CA ALA A 65 8.10 2.12 -7.86
C ALA A 65 7.01 3.00 -7.24
N PHE A 66 5.79 2.44 -7.07
CA PHE A 66 4.62 3.10 -6.53
C PHE A 66 4.09 4.24 -7.41
N ASN A 67 4.33 4.18 -8.72
CA ASN A 67 3.70 5.09 -9.69
C ASN A 67 2.31 4.58 -10.05
N LEU A 68 1.34 5.49 -10.13
CA LEU A 68 -0.03 5.14 -10.53
C LEU A 68 -0.07 4.67 -12.00
N THR A 69 -0.56 3.46 -12.22
CA THR A 69 -0.62 2.83 -13.56
C THR A 69 -2.05 2.65 -14.07
N LEU A 70 -3.01 2.48 -13.16
CA LEU A 70 -4.37 2.12 -13.51
C LEU A 70 -5.35 2.53 -12.42
N VAL A 71 -6.54 2.95 -12.84
CA VAL A 71 -7.62 3.35 -11.93
C VAL A 71 -8.93 2.82 -12.47
N TYR A 72 -9.73 2.24 -11.58
CA TYR A 72 -11.10 1.82 -11.84
C TYR A 72 -12.05 2.54 -10.90
N ASP A 73 -13.21 2.91 -11.42
CA ASP A 73 -14.30 3.49 -10.62
C ASP A 73 -15.51 2.57 -10.63
N SER A 74 -15.71 1.87 -9.51
CA SER A 74 -16.82 0.94 -9.36
C SER A 74 -18.16 1.66 -9.16
N SER A 75 -18.14 2.93 -8.73
CA SER A 75 -19.37 3.71 -8.51
C SER A 75 -20.11 4.02 -9.82
N VAL A 76 -19.41 3.99 -10.96
CA VAL A 76 -19.96 4.24 -12.29
C VAL A 76 -19.95 3.01 -13.20
N GLY A 77 -19.70 1.80 -12.66
CA GLY A 77 -19.79 0.55 -13.43
C GLY A 77 -18.51 -0.28 -13.54
N HIS A 78 -17.50 -0.03 -12.68
CA HIS A 78 -16.17 -0.66 -12.74
C HIS A 78 -15.38 -0.29 -14.00
N ASP A 79 -15.58 0.91 -14.50
CA ASP A 79 -14.90 1.38 -15.70
C ASP A 79 -13.49 1.88 -15.39
N LYS A 80 -12.57 1.61 -16.31
CA LYS A 80 -11.22 2.18 -16.28
C LYS A 80 -11.32 3.68 -16.55
N ILE A 81 -10.78 4.50 -15.65
CA ILE A 81 -10.74 5.96 -15.83
C ILE A 81 -9.33 6.44 -16.21
N ASP A 82 -9.25 7.60 -16.87
CA ASP A 82 -7.97 8.21 -17.26
C ASP A 82 -7.22 8.68 -16.01
N ILE A 83 -6.02 8.14 -15.79
CA ILE A 83 -5.14 8.50 -14.68
C ILE A 83 -4.85 10.01 -14.59
N LYS A 84 -4.89 10.73 -15.72
CA LYS A 84 -4.66 12.19 -15.75
C LYS A 84 -5.76 12.99 -15.06
N THR A 85 -6.93 12.37 -14.85
CA THR A 85 -8.06 12.99 -14.15
C THR A 85 -7.96 12.84 -12.63
N VAL A 86 -7.03 12.00 -12.16
CA VAL A 86 -6.80 11.78 -10.73
C VAL A 86 -5.84 12.83 -10.19
N ASP A 87 -6.26 13.51 -9.13
CA ASP A 87 -5.35 14.28 -8.29
C ASP A 87 -4.45 13.32 -7.49
N GLN A 88 -3.25 13.07 -8.02
CA GLN A 88 -2.31 12.13 -7.42
C GLN A 88 -1.77 12.63 -6.08
N ASP A 89 -1.63 13.94 -5.88
CA ASP A 89 -1.14 14.50 -4.61
C ASP A 89 -2.18 14.26 -3.50
N ALA A 90 -3.47 14.44 -3.81
CA ALA A 90 -4.55 14.11 -2.89
C ALA A 90 -4.60 12.60 -2.61
N LEU A 91 -4.46 11.76 -3.64
CA LEU A 91 -4.45 10.31 -3.51
C LEU A 91 -3.31 9.82 -2.59
N TYR A 92 -2.08 10.27 -2.80
CA TYR A 92 -0.95 9.85 -1.97
C TYR A 92 -1.08 10.33 -0.52
N LYS A 93 -1.64 11.53 -0.29
CA LYS A 93 -1.96 12.01 1.06
C LYS A 93 -3.02 11.14 1.72
N ASP A 94 -4.06 10.72 1.00
CA ASP A 94 -5.12 9.86 1.52
C ASP A 94 -4.58 8.47 1.90
N ILE A 95 -3.74 7.87 1.04
CA ILE A 95 -3.04 6.62 1.34
C ILE A 95 -2.17 6.77 2.59
N TYR A 96 -1.42 7.87 2.71
CA TYR A 96 -0.59 8.13 3.88
C TYR A 96 -1.42 8.36 5.16
N ASN A 97 -2.55 9.05 5.08
CA ASN A 97 -3.44 9.23 6.23
C ASN A 97 -4.00 7.89 6.73
N ASN A 98 -4.29 6.98 5.81
CA ASN A 98 -4.79 5.64 6.11
C ASN A 98 -3.71 4.69 6.66
N PHE A 99 -2.51 4.70 6.06
CA PHE A 99 -1.50 3.65 6.27
C PHE A 99 -0.11 4.16 6.65
N GLY A 100 0.08 5.47 6.77
CA GLY A 100 1.36 6.11 7.13
C GLY A 100 1.90 5.65 8.49
N PHE A 101 1.02 5.22 9.39
CA PHE A 101 1.40 4.62 10.67
C PHE A 101 2.34 3.41 10.51
N LEU A 102 2.26 2.66 9.39
CA LEU A 102 3.18 1.56 9.10
C LEU A 102 4.58 2.08 8.77
N VAL A 103 4.67 3.20 8.06
CA VAL A 103 5.95 3.85 7.76
C VAL A 103 6.55 4.39 9.04
N GLU A 104 5.79 5.14 9.84
CA GLU A 104 6.23 5.72 11.11
C GLU A 104 6.72 4.66 12.11
N ALA A 105 6.00 3.54 12.21
CA ALA A 105 6.35 2.48 13.14
C ALA A 105 7.59 1.67 12.73
N ASN A 106 8.02 1.79 11.47
CA ASN A 106 9.17 1.05 10.93
C ASN A 106 10.38 1.95 10.58
N VAL A 107 10.19 3.25 10.33
CA VAL A 107 11.30 4.19 10.01
C VAL A 107 12.24 4.41 11.20
N ASN A 108 11.70 4.40 12.42
CA ASN A 108 12.48 4.61 13.65
C ASN A 108 12.85 3.30 14.36
N ARG A 109 12.42 2.15 13.81
CA ARG A 109 12.73 0.86 14.43
C ARG A 109 14.19 0.56 14.17
N LYS A 110 14.98 0.32 15.23
CA LYS A 110 16.33 -0.24 15.07
C LYS A 110 16.19 -1.48 14.19
N PRO A 111 16.89 -1.54 13.06
CA PRO A 111 16.78 -2.70 12.22
C PRO A 111 17.19 -3.93 13.01
N LEU A 112 16.41 -5.00 12.86
CA LEU A 112 16.82 -6.34 13.25
C LEU A 112 17.96 -6.71 12.29
N ILE A 113 19.17 -6.22 12.59
CA ILE A 113 20.54 -6.28 12.04
C ILE A 113 20.75 -6.87 10.62
N ASN A 114 19.97 -7.86 10.21
CA ASN A 114 19.98 -8.45 8.89
C ASN A 114 19.10 -7.69 7.86
N MET A 115 17.98 -7.08 8.30
CA MET A 115 17.03 -6.44 7.39
C MET A 115 17.49 -5.10 6.81
N GLN A 116 18.20 -4.27 7.58
CA GLN A 116 18.75 -3.02 7.04
C GLN A 116 19.76 -3.30 5.94
N LYS A 117 20.51 -4.40 6.05
CA LYS A 117 21.53 -4.77 5.05
C LYS A 117 20.87 -5.14 3.72
N GLU A 118 19.81 -5.95 3.75
CA GLU A 118 19.05 -6.31 2.55
C GLU A 118 18.24 -5.13 2.01
N PHE A 119 17.62 -4.34 2.87
CA PHE A 119 16.92 -3.11 2.49
C PHE A 119 17.89 -2.09 1.85
N ASN A 120 19.03 -1.81 2.48
CA ASN A 120 20.04 -0.92 1.91
C ASN A 120 20.60 -1.48 0.59
N LYS A 121 20.84 -2.80 0.49
CA LYS A 121 21.31 -3.40 -0.76
C LYS A 121 20.31 -3.22 -1.91
N LYS A 122 19.00 -3.28 -1.64
CA LYS A 122 17.95 -3.17 -2.66
C LYS A 122 17.56 -1.71 -2.99
N TYR A 123 17.56 -0.80 -2.02
CA TYR A 123 17.01 0.57 -2.20
C TYR A 123 18.04 1.71 -2.14
N TYR A 124 19.29 1.49 -1.73
CA TYR A 124 20.30 2.56 -1.63
C TYR A 124 20.67 3.20 -2.99
N LYS A 125 20.37 2.53 -4.11
CA LYS A 125 20.55 3.10 -5.46
C LYS A 125 19.40 4.01 -5.94
N ARG A 126 18.30 4.13 -5.20
CA ARG A 126 17.10 4.86 -5.68
C ARG A 126 17.00 6.30 -5.18
N PHE A 127 17.89 6.75 -4.29
CA PHE A 127 17.87 8.10 -3.70
C PHE A 127 19.18 8.89 -3.89
N ASN A 128 20.08 8.44 -4.77
CA ASN A 128 21.26 9.17 -5.25
C ASN A 128 21.16 9.42 -6.74
#